data_AF-A0A7Y2FEH6-F1
#
_entry.id   AF-A0A7Y2FEH6-F1
#
_cell.length_a   1.000
_cell.length_b   1.000
_cell.length_c   1.000
_cell.angle_alpha   90.00
_cell.angle_beta   90.00
_cell.angle_gamma   90.00
#
_symmetry.space_group_name_H-M   'P 1'
#
loop_
_entity.id
_entity.type
_entity.pdbx_description
1 polymer ?
#
loop_
_entity_poly.entity_id
_entity_poly.type
_entity_poly.pdbx_seq_one_letter_code
_entity_poly.pdbx_strand_id
1 'polypeptide(L)'
;MNFFEQQDQARRQTRLLVFLFILAVLAIVVAVDVTLLVGFGLSRMEGAPLFSSQGLEQNWQLLAGGSVATVGVIGLASLFKTAMLRSGGGQVARSLGGTLVDADVRDP
;
A
#
# COMPACT_ATOMS: atom_id res chain seq x y z
N MET A 1 -26.21 17.71 -18.88
CA MET A 1 -25.73 17.43 -17.51
C MET A 1 -25.07 16.07 -17.54
N ASN A 2 -23.74 16.02 -17.50
CA ASN A 2 -22.98 14.80 -17.85
C ASN A 2 -22.58 13.98 -16.61
N PHE A 3 -23.56 13.68 -15.75
CA PHE A 3 -23.35 12.88 -14.53
C PHE A 3 -22.89 11.44 -14.82
N PHE A 4 -23.25 10.93 -16.01
CA PHE A 4 -22.87 9.58 -16.46
C PHE A 4 -21.44 9.54 -17.03
N GLU A 5 -21.01 10.57 -17.77
CA GLU A 5 -19.63 10.65 -18.26
C GLU A 5 -18.62 10.78 -17.12
N GLN A 6 -18.96 11.52 -16.04
CA GLN A 6 -18.12 11.62 -14.86
C GLN A 6 -17.98 10.28 -14.10
N GLN A 7 -19.00 9.43 -14.10
CA GLN A 7 -18.94 8.11 -13.44
C GLN A 7 -18.05 7.12 -14.19
N ASP A 8 -18.09 7.11 -15.53
CA ASP A 8 -17.20 6.24 -16.32
C ASP A 8 -15.74 6.70 -16.25
N GLN A 9 -15.51 8.01 -16.22
CA GLN A 9 -14.17 8.56 -16.05
C GLN A 9 -13.59 8.21 -14.67
N ALA A 10 -14.39 8.27 -13.60
CA ALA A 10 -14.00 7.86 -12.26
C ALA A 10 -13.64 6.36 -12.19
N ARG A 11 -14.43 5.48 -12.82
CA ARG A 11 -14.13 4.03 -12.86
C ARG A 11 -12.80 3.73 -13.54
N ARG A 12 -12.49 4.42 -14.64
CA ARG A 12 -11.23 4.24 -15.37
C ARG A 12 -10.03 4.74 -14.56
N GLN A 13 -10.16 5.87 -13.87
CA GLN A 13 -9.11 6.39 -12.99
C GLN A 13 -8.85 5.46 -11.80
N THR A 14 -9.90 4.92 -11.17
CA THR A 14 -9.74 3.96 -10.06
C THR A 14 -8.95 2.72 -10.49
N ARG A 15 -9.20 2.18 -11.69
CA ARG A 15 -8.44 1.03 -12.21
C ARG A 15 -6.96 1.36 -12.39
N LEU A 16 -6.65 2.53 -12.93
CA LEU A 16 -5.26 2.99 -13.10
C LEU A 16 -4.57 3.20 -11.75
N LEU A 17 -5.26 3.80 -10.78
CA LEU A 17 -4.76 3.97 -9.41
C LEU A 17 -4.46 2.63 -8.73
N VAL A 18 -5.34 1.64 -8.87
CA VAL A 18 -5.11 0.28 -8.33
C VAL A 18 -3.89 -0.37 -8.98
N PHE A 19 -3.76 -0.26 -10.30
CA PHE A 19 -2.58 -0.77 -11.01
C PHE A 19 -1.29 -0.11 -10.53
N LEU A 20 -1.26 1.22 -10.45
CA LEU A 20 -0.10 1.96 -9.94
C LEU A 20 0.21 1.62 -8.47
N PHE A 21 -0.82 1.40 -7.66
CA PHE A 21 -0.65 0.97 -6.28
C PHE A 21 0.02 -0.40 -6.18
N ILE A 22 -0.44 -1.39 -6.95
CA ILE A 22 0.19 -2.72 -7.00
C ILE A 22 1.65 -2.60 -7.46
N LEU A 23 1.91 -1.80 -8.50
CA LEU A 23 3.27 -1.55 -8.99
C LEU A 23 4.16 -0.95 -7.89
N ALA A 24 3.65 0.04 -7.14
CA ALA A 24 4.37 0.65 -6.04
C ALA A 24 4.66 -0.34 -4.91
N VAL A 25 3.70 -1.21 -4.54
CA VAL A 25 3.90 -2.25 -3.54
C VAL A 25 4.99 -3.24 -3.97
N LEU A 26 4.96 -3.69 -5.23
CA LEU A 26 6.01 -4.55 -5.78
C LEU A 26 7.38 -3.88 -5.73
N ALA A 27 7.47 -2.60 -6.12
CA ALA A 27 8.71 -1.84 -6.04
C ALA A 27 9.24 -1.72 -4.60
N ILE A 28 8.36 -1.52 -3.62
CA ILE A 28 8.73 -1.47 -2.20
C ILE A 28 9.27 -2.84 -1.74
N VAL A 29 8.59 -3.94 -2.08
CA VAL A 29 9.04 -5.30 -1.73
C VAL A 29 10.45 -5.55 -2.29
N VAL A 30 10.68 -5.26 -3.56
CA VAL A 30 12.00 -5.39 -4.19
C VAL A 30 13.05 -4.53 -3.48
N ALA A 31 12.73 -3.27 -3.16
CA ALA A 31 13.66 -2.38 -2.48
C ALA A 31 14.02 -2.87 -1.07
N VAL A 32 13.04 -3.37 -0.32
CA VAL A 32 13.26 -3.97 1.01
C VAL A 32 14.12 -5.22 0.91
N ASP A 33 13.81 -6.12 -0.02
CA ASP A 33 14.55 -7.36 -0.22
C ASP A 33 16.01 -7.10 -0.63
N VAL A 34 16.25 -6.13 -1.51
CA VAL A 34 17.61 -5.67 -1.85
C VAL A 34 18.32 -5.11 -0.62
N THR A 35 17.64 -4.31 0.20
CA THR A 35 18.21 -3.75 1.43
C THR A 35 18.58 -4.86 2.43
N LEU A 36 17.73 -5.87 2.58
CA LEU A 36 17.99 -7.04 3.42
C LEU A 36 19.16 -7.86 2.87
N LEU A 37 19.21 -8.09 1.55
CA LEU A 37 20.27 -8.84 0.90
C LEU A 37 21.64 -8.16 1.07
N VAL A 38 21.70 -6.84 0.89
CA VAL A 38 22.96 -6.09 1.06
C VAL A 38 23.36 -6.01 2.53
N GLY A 39 22.41 -5.75 3.44
CA GLY A 39 22.69 -5.56 4.86
C GLY A 39 23.03 -6.86 5.60
N PHE A 40 22.35 -7.96 5.28
CA PHE A 40 22.48 -9.24 5.98
C PHE A 40 23.01 -10.38 5.11
N GLY A 41 22.97 -10.28 3.79
CA GLY A 41 23.48 -11.32 2.90
C GLY A 41 25.00 -11.36 2.84
N LEU A 42 25.70 -10.22 3.03
CA LEU A 42 27.16 -10.16 3.08
C LEU A 42 27.75 -11.02 4.22
N SER A 43 27.09 -11.07 5.38
CA SER A 43 27.55 -11.88 6.52
C SER A 43 27.30 -13.37 6.36
N ARG A 44 26.51 -13.77 5.36
CA ARG A 44 26.16 -15.16 5.03
C ARG A 44 26.85 -15.65 3.75
N MET A 45 27.80 -14.89 3.21
CA MET A 45 28.52 -15.26 1.99
C MET A 45 29.47 -16.44 2.23
N GLU A 46 29.08 -17.64 1.80
CA GLU A 46 29.96 -18.81 1.70
C GLU A 46 30.69 -18.86 0.34
N GLY A 47 31.26 -17.72 -0.08
CA GLY A 47 32.06 -17.62 -1.32
C GLY A 47 31.27 -17.46 -2.62
N ALA A 48 29.93 -17.42 -2.59
CA ALA A 48 29.08 -17.16 -3.75
C ALA A 48 28.74 -15.65 -3.89
N PRO A 49 28.66 -15.10 -5.12
CA PRO A 49 28.20 -13.73 -5.33
C PRO A 49 26.75 -13.52 -4.85
N LEU A 50 26.45 -12.38 -4.21
CA LEU A 50 25.12 -12.08 -3.65
C LEU A 50 23.96 -12.22 -4.64
N PHE A 51 24.14 -11.70 -5.87
CA PHE A 51 23.12 -11.71 -6.92
C PHE A 51 23.20 -12.94 -7.85
N SER A 52 23.91 -13.99 -7.43
CA SER A 52 23.91 -15.28 -8.14
C SER A 52 22.72 -16.13 -7.68
N SER A 53 22.34 -17.15 -8.47
CA SER A 53 21.30 -18.11 -8.07
C SER A 53 21.62 -18.77 -6.72
N GLN A 54 22.88 -19.14 -6.51
CA GLN A 54 23.35 -19.75 -5.27
C GLN A 54 23.28 -18.79 -4.07
N GLY A 55 23.66 -17.52 -4.27
CA GLY A 55 23.54 -16.48 -3.24
C GLY A 55 22.08 -16.18 -2.87
N LEU A 56 21.17 -16.19 -3.83
CA LEU A 56 19.74 -16.03 -3.60
C LEU A 56 19.13 -17.24 -2.87
N GLU A 57 19.53 -18.46 -3.23
CA GLU A 57 19.09 -19.68 -2.52
C GLU A 57 19.56 -19.72 -1.06
N GLN A 58 20.80 -19.32 -0.79
CA GLN A 58 21.33 -19.22 0.57
C GLN A 58 20.55 -18.21 1.43
N ASN A 59 20.04 -17.15 0.81
CA ASN A 59 19.30 -16.08 1.48
C ASN A 59 17.78 -16.19 1.32
N TRP A 60 17.26 -17.30 0.76
CA TRP A 60 15.84 -17.40 0.39
C TRP A 60 14.90 -17.18 1.59
N GLN A 61 15.27 -17.70 2.77
CA GLN A 61 14.46 -17.55 4.00
C GLN A 61 14.36 -16.09 4.43
N LEU A 62 15.46 -15.33 4.29
CA LEU A 62 15.51 -13.91 4.63
C LEU A 62 14.65 -13.10 3.65
N LEU A 63 14.77 -13.38 2.35
CA LEU A 63 14.01 -12.71 1.30
C LEU A 63 12.51 -13.03 1.40
N ALA A 64 12.16 -14.30 1.55
CA ALA A 64 10.76 -14.71 1.71
C ALA A 64 10.14 -14.12 2.99
N GLY A 65 10.88 -14.15 4.10
CA GLY A 65 10.45 -13.51 5.35
C GLY A 65 10.25 -11.99 5.20
N GLY A 66 11.20 -11.31 4.56
CA GLY A 66 11.15 -9.87 4.28
C GLY A 66 9.97 -9.48 3.39
N SER A 67 9.79 -10.19 2.28
CA SER A 67 8.65 -10.07 1.37
C SER A 67 7.31 -10.25 2.08
N VAL A 68 7.14 -11.36 2.83
CA VAL A 68 5.89 -11.65 3.56
C VAL A 68 5.61 -10.59 4.62
N ALA A 69 6.63 -10.19 5.39
CA ALA A 69 6.48 -9.14 6.40
C ALA A 69 6.08 -7.80 5.76
N THR A 70 6.73 -7.40 4.67
CA THR A 70 6.47 -6.14 3.96
C THR A 70 5.04 -6.10 3.40
N VAL A 71 4.64 -7.16 2.68
CA VAL A 71 3.27 -7.28 2.15
C VAL A 71 2.25 -7.34 3.29
N GLY A 72 2.55 -8.06 4.36
CA GLY A 72 1.70 -8.15 5.55
C GLY A 72 1.46 -6.79 6.19
N VAL A 73 2.53 -6.01 6.42
CA VAL A 73 2.43 -4.66 7.00
C VAL A 73 1.64 -3.71 6.09
N ILE A 74 1.95 -3.66 4.80
CA ILE A 74 1.24 -2.81 3.84
C ILE A 74 -0.23 -3.22 3.74
N GLY A 75 -0.51 -4.52 3.70
CA GLY A 75 -1.85 -5.07 3.64
C GLY A 75 -2.67 -4.71 4.88
N LEU A 76 -2.11 -4.90 6.07
CA LEU A 76 -2.77 -4.54 7.33
C LEU A 76 -3.01 -3.03 7.43
N ALA A 77 -2.03 -2.19 7.08
CA ALA A 77 -2.20 -0.74 7.07
C ALA A 77 -3.29 -0.30 6.08
N SER A 78 -3.34 -0.92 4.90
CA SER A 78 -4.35 -0.65 3.87
C SER A 78 -5.75 -1.08 4.33
N LEU A 79 -5.87 -2.25 4.96
CA LEU A 79 -7.13 -2.75 5.52
C LEU A 79 -7.63 -1.85 6.67
N PHE A 80 -6.73 -1.47 7.58
CA PHE A 80 -7.05 -0.56 8.67
C PHE A 80 -7.55 0.79 8.14
N LYS A 81 -6.85 1.38 7.17
CA LYS A 81 -7.27 2.64 6.54
C LYS A 81 -8.61 2.49 5.83
N THR A 82 -8.84 1.37 5.16
CA THR A 82 -10.13 1.07 4.50
C THR A 82 -11.26 0.96 5.52
N ALA A 83 -11.03 0.26 6.64
CA ALA A 83 -12.01 0.14 7.72
C ALA A 83 -12.33 1.50 8.36
N MET A 84 -11.30 2.33 8.59
CA MET A 84 -11.45 3.68 9.11
C MET A 84 -12.26 4.59 8.19
N LEU A 85 -12.07 4.50 6.87
CA LEU A 85 -12.83 5.30 5.90
C LEU A 85 -14.25 4.78 5.65
N ARG A 86 -14.55 3.52 6.00
CA ARG A 86 -15.86 2.91 5.80
C ARG A 86 -16.96 3.50 6.70
N SER A 87 -16.57 4.21 7.76
CA SER A 87 -17.47 4.99 8.64
C SER A 87 -18.08 6.22 7.95
N GLY A 88 -17.63 6.55 6.73
CA GLY A 88 -18.21 7.57 5.87
C GLY A 88 -17.58 8.95 6.00
N GLY A 89 -17.96 9.85 5.10
CA GLY A 89 -17.40 11.20 5.00
C GLY A 89 -17.60 12.05 6.26
N GLY A 90 -18.63 11.78 7.07
CA GLY A 90 -18.87 12.50 8.32
C GLY A 90 -17.83 12.23 9.42
N GLN A 91 -17.18 11.06 9.45
CA GLN A 91 -16.08 10.82 10.38
C GLN A 91 -14.79 11.48 9.88
N VAL A 92 -14.55 11.46 8.56
CA VAL A 92 -13.42 12.15 7.93
C VAL A 92 -13.52 13.67 8.12
N ALA A 93 -14.70 14.25 7.89
CA ALA A 93 -14.96 15.67 8.11
C ALA A 93 -14.66 16.07 9.55
N ARG A 94 -15.17 15.32 10.53
CA ARG A 94 -14.89 15.57 11.96
C ARG A 94 -13.41 15.44 12.32
N SER A 95 -12.69 14.46 11.75
CA SER A 95 -11.23 14.31 11.98
C SER A 95 -10.41 15.47 11.41
N LEU A 96 -10.94 16.20 10.42
CA LEU A 96 -10.30 17.37 9.82
C LEU A 96 -10.79 18.70 10.44
N GLY A 97 -11.55 18.65 11.55
CA GLY A 97 -12.08 19.82 12.24
C GLY A 97 -13.44 20.31 11.73
N GLY A 98 -14.10 19.54 10.85
CA GLY A 98 -15.46 19.83 10.39
C GLY A 98 -16.49 19.64 11.50
N THR A 99 -17.40 20.60 11.63
CA THR A 99 -18.53 20.55 12.55
C THR A 99 -19.78 20.03 11.85
N LEU A 100 -20.66 19.33 12.59
CA LEU A 100 -21.96 18.94 12.05
C LEU A 100 -22.77 20.20 11.77
N VAL A 101 -23.32 20.33 10.56
CA VAL A 101 -24.30 21.37 10.23
C VAL A 101 -25.67 20.71 10.31
N ASP A 102 -26.55 21.28 11.15
CA ASP A 102 -27.92 20.80 11.26
C ASP A 102 -28.66 21.00 9.93
N ALA A 103 -29.44 20.00 9.52
CA ALA A 103 -30.21 20.07 8.28
C ALA A 103 -31.44 20.98 8.40
N ASP A 104 -31.81 21.37 9.63
CA ASP A 104 -32.94 22.25 9.90
C ASP A 104 -32.52 23.72 9.67
N VAL A 105 -32.39 24.10 8.40
CA VAL A 105 -32.49 25.51 8.02
C VAL A 105 -33.97 25.87 8.14
N ARG A 106 -34.39 26.26 9.35
CA ARG A 106 -35.59 27.09 9.51
C ARG A 106 -35.23 28.48 8.99
N ASP A 107 -35.35 28.64 7.68
CA ASP A 107 -35.35 29.94 7.03
C ASP A 107 -36.59 30.72 7.55
N PRO A 108 -36.44 31.94 8.10
CA PRO A 108 -37.57 32.81 8.42
C PRO A 108 -38.30 33.35 7.18
#